data_AF-A0A3N1UZG1-F1
#
_entry.id   AF-A0A3N1UZG1-F1
#
_cell.length_a   1.000
_cell.length_b   1.000
_cell.length_c   1.000
_cell.angle_alpha   90.00
_cell.angle_beta   90.00
_cell.angle_gamma   90.00
#
_symmetry.space_group_name_H-M   'P 1'
#
loop_
_entity.id
_entity.type
_entity.pdbx_description
1 polymer ?
#
loop_
_entity_poly.entity_id
_entity_poly.type
_entity_poly.pdbx_seq_one_letter_code
_entity_poly.pdbx_strand_id
1 'polypeptide(L)'
;MSQHIQPPAPESGAAEAAAGPVAYPAEPARTGNIGLGIAAAVVAALVAAAAYGGIMNAIDRQVGYAAVGVGLLIGFAAGKLGGKNPVLPVVATLLSLGAVYLGQLFFIALALADYGNVGLGEVLDKAGVGGLNDIWQEGADAMDYVFLAIGGFVAFGTTKKASD
;
A
#
# COMPACT_ATOMS: atom_id res chain seq x y z
N MET A 1 31.42 -75.37 -13.83
CA MET A 1 31.54 -73.90 -13.91
C MET A 1 30.13 -73.32 -13.92
N SER A 2 29.64 -72.90 -12.75
CA SER A 2 28.26 -72.41 -12.61
C SER A 2 28.24 -70.92 -12.96
N GLN A 3 27.72 -70.59 -14.14
CA GLN A 3 27.50 -69.22 -14.59
C GLN A 3 26.33 -68.62 -13.78
N HIS A 4 26.62 -67.58 -13.00
CA HIS A 4 25.63 -66.81 -12.26
C HIS A 4 24.89 -65.91 -13.26
N ILE A 5 23.65 -66.26 -13.62
CA ILE A 5 22.81 -65.41 -14.47
C ILE A 5 22.24 -64.31 -13.56
N GLN A 6 22.68 -63.08 -13.76
CA GLN A 6 22.16 -61.91 -13.05
C GLN A 6 20.97 -61.33 -13.84
N PRO A 7 19.79 -61.11 -13.23
CA PRO A 7 18.65 -60.52 -13.93
C PRO A 7 18.95 -59.06 -14.34
N PRO A 8 18.39 -58.57 -15.46
CA PRO A 8 18.53 -57.18 -15.87
C PRO A 8 17.90 -56.25 -14.83
N ALA A 9 18.66 -55.24 -14.39
CA ALA A 9 18.20 -54.20 -13.48
C ALA A 9 17.16 -53.31 -14.18
N PRO A 10 16.11 -52.84 -13.47
CA PRO A 10 15.09 -51.97 -14.05
C PRO A 10 15.71 -50.65 -14.50
N GLU A 11 15.46 -50.27 -15.75
CA GLU A 11 15.96 -49.05 -16.43
C GLU A 11 15.26 -47.76 -15.94
N SER A 12 14.84 -47.73 -14.67
CA SER A 12 14.05 -46.65 -14.08
C SER A 12 14.88 -45.43 -13.62
N GLY A 13 16.04 -45.20 -14.25
CA GLY A 13 16.93 -44.09 -13.90
C GLY A 13 17.41 -43.25 -15.10
N ALA A 14 17.24 -43.75 -16.34
CA ALA A 14 17.74 -43.06 -17.53
C ALA A 14 16.72 -42.10 -18.16
N ALA A 15 15.41 -42.30 -17.92
CA ALA A 15 14.36 -41.47 -18.52
C ALA A 15 14.16 -40.11 -17.81
N GLU A 16 14.59 -39.97 -16.55
CA GLU A 16 14.33 -38.77 -15.75
C GLU A 16 15.43 -37.70 -15.89
N ALA A 17 16.59 -38.06 -16.43
CA ALA A 17 17.73 -37.15 -16.60
C ALA A 17 17.68 -36.32 -17.90
N ALA A 18 16.68 -36.52 -18.76
CA ALA A 18 16.56 -35.85 -20.07
C ALA A 18 15.46 -34.78 -20.16
N ALA A 19 14.76 -34.48 -19.06
CA ALA A 19 13.81 -33.38 -19.02
C ALA A 19 14.55 -32.06 -18.80
N GLY A 20 14.99 -31.42 -19.89
CA GLY A 20 15.45 -30.03 -19.85
C GLY A 20 14.35 -29.11 -19.27
N PRO A 21 14.70 -27.95 -18.70
CA PRO A 21 13.74 -27.06 -18.05
C PRO A 21 12.61 -26.71 -19.02
N VAL A 22 11.37 -27.03 -18.61
CA VAL A 22 10.16 -26.70 -19.36
C VAL A 22 10.05 -25.18 -19.39
N ALA A 23 10.23 -24.57 -20.56
CA ALA A 23 10.05 -23.14 -20.74
C ALA A 23 8.56 -22.81 -20.64
N TYR A 24 8.14 -22.26 -19.50
CA TYR A 24 6.80 -21.69 -19.37
C TYR A 24 6.67 -20.46 -20.28
N PRO A 25 5.53 -20.29 -20.99
CA PRO A 25 5.29 -19.07 -21.73
C PRO A 25 5.37 -17.88 -20.78
N ALA A 26 6.21 -16.90 -21.11
CA ALA A 26 6.30 -15.66 -20.37
C ALA A 26 4.91 -15.01 -20.31
N GLU A 27 4.43 -14.67 -19.11
CA GLU A 27 3.15 -13.99 -18.95
C GLU A 27 3.15 -12.70 -19.78
N PRO A 28 2.02 -12.35 -20.44
CA PRO A 28 1.91 -11.11 -21.20
C PRO A 28 2.30 -9.94 -20.29
N ALA A 29 3.32 -9.17 -20.69
CA ALA A 29 3.72 -7.99 -19.95
C ALA A 29 2.53 -7.02 -19.92
N ARG A 30 1.97 -6.76 -18.74
CA ARG A 30 0.96 -5.71 -18.56
C ARG A 30 1.56 -4.37 -18.97
N THR A 31 1.09 -3.84 -20.09
CA THR A 31 1.43 -2.51 -20.57
C THR A 31 0.57 -1.48 -19.83
N GLY A 32 1.13 -0.89 -18.77
CA GLY A 32 0.50 0.21 -18.04
C GLY A 32 1.02 1.58 -18.46
N ASN A 33 0.32 2.63 -18.07
CA ASN A 33 0.76 4.01 -18.25
C ASN A 33 1.10 4.62 -16.89
N ILE A 34 2.39 4.90 -16.68
CA ILE A 34 2.92 5.44 -15.43
C ILE A 34 2.16 6.70 -15.00
N GLY A 35 1.87 7.60 -15.94
CA GLY A 35 1.15 8.84 -15.65
C GLY A 35 -0.27 8.59 -15.15
N LEU A 36 -0.99 7.63 -15.76
CA LEU A 36 -2.31 7.22 -15.28
C LEU A 36 -2.25 6.52 -13.92
N GLY A 37 -1.22 5.70 -13.69
CA GLY A 37 -0.98 5.07 -12.39
C GLY A 37 -0.76 6.11 -11.28
N ILE A 38 0.09 7.10 -11.51
CA ILE A 38 0.34 8.20 -10.55
C ILE A 38 -0.94 9.00 -10.33
N ALA A 39 -1.66 9.39 -11.38
CA ALA A 39 -2.90 10.15 -11.25
C ALA A 39 -3.95 9.38 -10.43
N ALA A 40 -4.13 8.09 -10.71
CA ALA A 40 -5.04 7.23 -9.95
C ALA A 40 -4.62 7.10 -8.49
N ALA A 41 -3.31 6.96 -8.21
CA ALA A 41 -2.77 6.89 -6.86
C ALA A 41 -2.99 8.19 -6.07
N VAL A 42 -2.87 9.37 -6.72
CA VAL A 42 -3.13 10.67 -6.09
C VAL A 42 -4.62 10.81 -5.74
N VAL A 43 -5.52 10.47 -6.66
CA VAL A 43 -6.97 10.51 -6.38
C VAL A 43 -7.32 9.55 -5.24
N ALA A 44 -6.79 8.32 -5.29
CA ALA A 44 -6.91 7.33 -4.23
C ALA A 44 -6.43 7.88 -2.88
N ALA A 45 -5.27 8.55 -2.85
CA ALA A 45 -4.68 9.11 -1.64
C ALA A 45 -5.57 10.20 -1.02
N LEU A 46 -6.10 11.11 -1.84
CA LEU A 46 -6.99 12.18 -1.36
C LEU A 46 -8.31 11.62 -0.81
N VAL A 47 -8.92 10.67 -1.51
CA VAL A 47 -10.16 10.01 -1.07
C VAL A 47 -9.91 9.22 0.21
N ALA A 48 -8.82 8.48 0.29
CA ALA A 48 -8.46 7.68 1.46
C ALA A 48 -8.16 8.57 2.68
N ALA A 49 -7.46 9.70 2.50
CA ALA A 49 -7.19 10.65 3.58
C ALA A 49 -8.49 11.26 4.12
N ALA A 50 -9.37 11.73 3.24
CA ALA A 50 -10.66 12.29 3.64
C ALA A 50 -11.54 11.26 4.34
N ALA A 51 -11.63 10.04 3.80
CA ALA A 51 -12.37 8.94 4.41
C ALA A 51 -11.77 8.55 5.77
N TYR A 52 -10.45 8.43 5.87
CA TYR A 52 -9.79 8.06 7.12
C TYR A 52 -10.04 9.10 8.22
N GLY A 53 -9.80 10.39 7.94
CA GLY A 53 -10.05 11.47 8.89
C GLY A 53 -11.52 11.60 9.29
N GLY A 54 -12.43 11.53 8.31
CA GLY A 54 -13.87 11.59 8.55
C GLY A 54 -14.40 10.40 9.37
N ILE A 55 -13.91 9.18 9.12
CA ILE A 55 -14.27 8.00 9.92
C ILE A 55 -13.76 8.16 11.35
N MET A 56 -12.51 8.59 11.54
CA MET A 56 -11.97 8.81 12.88
C MET A 56 -12.78 9.84 13.68
N ASN A 57 -13.25 10.90 13.01
CA ASN A 57 -14.11 11.90 13.63
C ASN A 57 -15.47 11.30 14.03
N ALA A 58 -16.10 10.55 13.13
CA ALA A 58 -17.42 9.97 13.37
C ALA A 58 -17.45 8.94 14.52
N ILE A 59 -16.30 8.37 14.90
CA ILE A 59 -16.20 7.36 15.97
C ILE A 59 -15.38 7.82 17.18
N ASP A 60 -14.94 9.09 17.19
CA ASP A 60 -14.07 9.71 18.21
C ASP A 60 -12.85 8.87 18.58
N ARG A 61 -12.34 8.07 17.62
CA ARG A 61 -11.30 7.09 17.89
C ARG A 61 -10.40 6.90 16.67
N GLN A 62 -9.11 6.85 16.96
CA GLN A 62 -8.11 6.59 15.95
C GLN A 62 -8.09 5.12 15.55
N VAL A 63 -8.07 4.87 14.24
CA VAL A 63 -8.14 3.52 13.67
C VAL A 63 -6.81 3.18 13.00
N GLY A 64 -5.80 2.83 13.79
CA GLY A 64 -4.47 2.56 13.26
C GLY A 64 -4.40 1.48 12.17
N TYR A 65 -5.24 0.44 12.25
CA TYR A 65 -5.33 -0.60 11.21
C TYR A 65 -5.88 -0.08 9.87
N ALA A 66 -6.53 1.09 9.83
CA ALA A 66 -6.99 1.69 8.59
C ALA A 66 -5.83 2.09 7.67
N ALA A 67 -4.62 2.34 8.22
CA ALA A 67 -3.43 2.62 7.43
C ALA A 67 -3.09 1.49 6.44
N VAL A 68 -3.38 0.23 6.81
CA VAL A 68 -3.26 -0.92 5.90
C VAL A 68 -4.22 -0.75 4.73
N GLY A 69 -5.49 -0.40 5.00
CA GLY A 69 -6.50 -0.17 3.97
C GLY A 69 -6.15 1.00 3.04
N VAL A 70 -5.64 2.10 3.60
CA VAL A 70 -5.16 3.26 2.83
C VAL A 70 -4.01 2.83 1.90
N GLY A 71 -3.01 2.14 2.43
CA GLY A 71 -1.88 1.63 1.65
C GLY A 71 -2.30 0.65 0.56
N LEU A 72 -3.20 -0.29 0.86
CA LEU A 72 -3.77 -1.21 -0.11
C LEU A 72 -4.46 -0.47 -1.27
N LEU A 73 -5.32 0.50 -0.95
CA LEU A 73 -6.12 1.23 -1.92
C LEU A 73 -5.23 2.04 -2.87
N ILE A 74 -4.29 2.81 -2.32
CA ILE A 74 -3.35 3.63 -3.09
C ILE A 74 -2.43 2.73 -3.92
N GLY A 75 -1.87 1.69 -3.29
CA GLY A 75 -0.94 0.78 -3.95
C GLY A 75 -1.59 0.03 -5.11
N PHE A 76 -2.83 -0.43 -4.92
CA PHE A 76 -3.62 -1.07 -5.96
C PHE A 76 -3.95 -0.13 -7.12
N ALA A 77 -4.38 1.10 -6.83
CA ALA A 77 -4.65 2.10 -7.85
C ALA A 77 -3.40 2.41 -8.71
N ALA A 78 -2.25 2.59 -8.05
CA ALA A 78 -0.96 2.82 -8.71
C ALA A 78 -0.56 1.66 -9.62
N GLY A 79 -0.59 0.43 -9.10
CA GLY A 79 -0.09 -0.74 -9.82
C GLY A 79 -1.00 -1.17 -10.97
N LYS A 80 -2.32 -1.16 -10.74
CA LYS A 80 -3.32 -1.61 -11.73
C LYS A 80 -3.29 -0.77 -13.01
N LEU A 81 -3.12 0.55 -12.90
CA LEU A 81 -3.12 1.46 -14.05
C LEU A 81 -1.72 1.81 -14.56
N GLY A 82 -0.72 1.73 -13.68
CA GLY A 82 0.65 2.13 -13.98
C GLY A 82 1.53 1.05 -14.61
N GLY A 83 1.21 -0.24 -14.41
CA GLY A 83 1.95 -1.38 -14.97
C GLY A 83 3.34 -1.58 -14.36
N LYS A 84 4.17 -2.42 -15.00
CA LYS A 84 5.52 -2.79 -14.51
C LYS A 84 6.50 -1.62 -14.60
N ASN A 85 6.46 -0.70 -13.64
CA ASN A 85 7.43 0.37 -13.48
C ASN A 85 7.98 0.44 -12.05
N PRO A 86 9.32 0.46 -11.85
CA PRO A 86 9.94 0.45 -10.53
C PRO A 86 9.72 1.73 -9.72
N VAL A 87 9.32 2.84 -10.34
CA VAL A 87 9.03 4.12 -9.68
C VAL A 87 7.67 4.09 -8.98
N LEU A 88 6.70 3.35 -9.50
CA LEU A 88 5.33 3.36 -8.98
C LEU A 88 5.21 2.90 -7.52
N PRO A 89 5.87 1.81 -7.07
CA PRO A 89 5.84 1.41 -5.66
C PRO A 89 6.36 2.52 -4.74
N VAL A 90 7.42 3.22 -5.13
CA VAL A 90 8.00 4.32 -4.33
C VAL A 90 7.02 5.49 -4.24
N VAL A 91 6.42 5.89 -5.37
CA VAL A 91 5.41 6.95 -5.40
C VAL A 91 4.19 6.57 -4.55
N ALA A 92 3.71 5.34 -4.67
CA ALA A 92 2.58 4.84 -3.89
C ALA A 92 2.87 4.84 -2.37
N THR A 93 4.09 4.47 -1.97
CA THR A 93 4.55 4.56 -0.58
C THR A 93 4.50 6.00 -0.08
N LEU A 94 5.09 6.95 -0.80
CA LEU A 94 5.09 8.36 -0.40
C LEU A 94 3.67 8.92 -0.31
N LEU A 95 2.82 8.61 -1.29
CA LEU A 95 1.42 8.99 -1.27
C LEU A 95 0.64 8.36 -0.12
N SER A 96 0.94 7.11 0.24
CA SER A 96 0.31 6.45 1.39
C SER A 96 0.71 7.08 2.72
N LEU A 97 2.01 7.40 2.89
CA LEU A 97 2.47 8.11 4.08
C LEU A 97 1.78 9.48 4.20
N GLY A 98 1.75 10.22 3.09
CA GLY A 98 1.06 11.51 3.03
C GLY A 98 -0.44 11.39 3.31
N ALA A 99 -1.12 10.38 2.75
CA ALA A 99 -2.56 10.19 2.94
C ALA A 99 -2.95 9.86 4.38
N VAL A 100 -2.19 8.97 5.03
CA VAL A 100 -2.43 8.61 6.43
C VAL A 100 -2.23 9.82 7.33
N TYR A 101 -1.11 10.53 7.16
CA TYR A 101 -0.81 11.75 7.91
C TYR A 101 -1.85 12.85 7.68
N LEU A 102 -2.22 13.13 6.42
CA LEU A 102 -3.27 14.09 6.08
C LEU A 102 -4.63 13.70 6.66
N GLY A 103 -4.96 12.40 6.70
CA GLY A 103 -6.18 11.93 7.35
C GLY A 103 -6.18 12.19 8.86
N GLN A 104 -5.04 12.06 9.53
CA GLN A 104 -4.90 12.41 10.95
C GLN A 104 -5.05 13.93 11.17
N LEU A 105 -4.41 14.76 10.35
CA LEU A 105 -4.60 16.22 10.41
C LEU A 105 -6.05 16.63 10.14
N PHE A 106 -6.72 15.97 9.20
CA PHE A 106 -8.11 16.23 8.88
C PHE A 106 -9.04 15.82 10.03
N PHE A 107 -8.75 14.71 10.72
CA PHE A 107 -9.44 14.34 11.95
C PHE A 107 -9.27 15.39 13.04
N ILE A 108 -8.04 15.88 13.30
CA ILE A 108 -7.80 16.94 14.29
C ILE A 108 -8.60 18.20 13.92
N ALA A 109 -8.61 18.59 12.65
CA ALA A 109 -9.36 19.75 12.18
C ALA A 109 -10.88 19.59 12.39
N LEU A 110 -11.43 18.41 12.10
CA LEU A 110 -12.84 18.11 12.33
C LEU A 110 -13.17 18.11 13.83
N ALA A 111 -12.33 17.48 14.66
CA ALA A 111 -12.53 17.44 16.10
C ALA A 111 -12.49 18.85 16.73
N LEU A 112 -11.60 19.72 16.26
CA LEU A 112 -11.56 21.13 16.68
C LEU A 112 -12.79 21.92 16.21
N ALA A 113 -13.27 21.64 14.99
CA ALA A 113 -14.48 22.27 14.47
C ALA A 113 -15.70 21.89 15.31
N ASP A 114 -15.85 20.61 15.63
CA ASP A 114 -16.94 20.08 16.45
C ASP A 114 -16.86 20.60 17.89
N TYR A 115 -15.67 20.59 18.50
CA TYR A 115 -15.46 21.14 19.85
C TYR A 115 -15.76 22.64 19.92
N GLY A 116 -15.27 23.41 18.94
CA GLY A 116 -15.47 24.85 18.85
C GLY A 116 -16.86 25.27 18.38
N ASN A 117 -17.69 24.33 17.88
CA ASN A 117 -18.93 24.60 17.17
C ASN A 117 -18.75 25.62 16.03
N VAL A 118 -17.65 25.49 15.29
CA VAL A 118 -17.25 26.36 14.17
C VAL A 118 -17.09 25.55 12.88
N GLY A 119 -16.99 26.25 11.74
CA GLY A 119 -16.70 25.59 10.47
C GLY A 119 -15.23 25.18 10.34
N LEU A 120 -14.95 24.13 9.53
CA LEU A 120 -13.58 23.71 9.19
C LEU A 120 -12.71 24.85 8.63
N GLY A 121 -13.29 25.75 7.84
CA GLY A 121 -12.57 26.91 7.29
C GLY A 121 -12.04 27.83 8.39
N GLU A 122 -12.83 28.05 9.45
CA GLU A 122 -12.42 28.89 10.58
C GLU A 122 -11.31 28.24 11.40
N VAL A 123 -11.35 26.90 11.56
CA VAL A 123 -10.26 26.15 12.20
C VAL A 123 -8.98 26.29 11.38
N LEU A 124 -9.06 26.14 10.05
CA LEU A 124 -7.90 26.28 9.18
C LEU A 124 -7.35 27.72 9.16
N ASP A 125 -8.22 28.74 9.22
CA ASP A 125 -7.79 30.14 9.26
C ASP A 125 -7.10 30.49 10.59
N LYS A 126 -7.57 29.93 11.71
CA LYS A 126 -7.04 30.23 13.05
C LYS A 126 -5.81 29.39 13.41
N ALA A 127 -5.90 28.07 13.24
CA ALA A 127 -4.84 27.14 13.61
C ALA A 127 -3.81 26.97 12.48
N GLY A 128 -4.26 27.03 11.22
CA GLY A 128 -3.43 26.71 10.07
C GLY A 128 -2.97 25.26 10.05
N VAL A 129 -2.30 24.86 8.97
CA VAL A 129 -1.68 23.53 8.88
C VAL A 129 -0.56 23.37 9.91
N GLY A 130 0.13 24.46 10.27
CA GLY A 130 1.17 24.48 11.30
C GLY A 130 0.63 24.09 12.67
N GLY A 131 -0.43 24.77 13.15
CA GLY A 131 -1.02 24.44 14.44
C GLY A 131 -1.64 23.05 14.48
N LEU A 132 -2.25 22.57 13.39
CA LEU A 132 -2.72 21.20 13.29
C LEU A 132 -1.56 20.19 13.38
N ASN A 133 -0.43 20.48 12.75
CA ASN A 133 0.77 19.66 12.87
C ASN A 133 1.33 19.68 14.29
N ASP A 134 1.35 20.82 14.98
CA ASP A 134 1.85 20.91 16.35
C ASP A 134 1.00 20.03 17.28
N ILE A 135 -0.34 20.10 17.16
CA ILE A 135 -1.26 19.22 17.90
C ILE A 135 -1.03 17.75 17.56
N TRP A 136 -0.81 17.44 16.28
CA TRP A 136 -0.48 16.08 15.87
C TRP A 136 0.82 15.60 16.51
N GLN A 137 1.88 16.43 16.55
CA GLN A 137 3.15 16.06 17.16
C GLN A 137 3.04 15.85 18.67
N GLU A 138 2.23 16.67 19.35
CA GLU A 138 1.97 16.53 20.78
C GLU A 138 1.16 15.27 21.12
N GLY A 139 0.24 14.88 20.23
CA GLY A 139 -0.63 13.71 20.40
C GLY A 139 -0.12 12.42 19.76
N ALA A 140 0.91 12.47 18.92
CA ALA A 140 1.42 11.32 18.20
C ALA A 140 2.24 10.40 19.10
N ASP A 141 1.79 9.15 19.22
CA ASP A 141 2.52 8.10 19.90
C ASP A 141 3.42 7.34 18.94
N ALA A 142 4.38 6.56 19.48
CA ALA A 142 5.24 5.68 18.67
C ALA A 142 4.44 4.76 17.72
N MET A 143 3.22 4.39 18.11
CA MET A 143 2.33 3.54 17.32
C MET A 143 1.83 4.23 16.04
N ASP A 144 1.64 5.55 16.04
CA ASP A 144 1.25 6.31 14.85
C ASP A 144 2.31 6.21 13.75
N TYR A 145 3.57 6.34 14.14
CA TYR A 145 4.70 6.17 13.23
C TYR A 145 4.81 4.74 12.70
N VAL A 146 4.48 3.74 13.53
CA VAL A 146 4.40 2.35 13.09
C VAL A 146 3.29 2.17 12.06
N PHE A 147 2.10 2.73 12.27
CA PHE A 147 1.01 2.64 11.30
C PHE A 147 1.30 3.38 10.00
N LEU A 148 1.97 4.55 10.06
CA LEU A 148 2.52 5.22 8.88
C LEU A 148 3.44 4.27 8.10
N ALA A 149 4.44 3.70 8.77
CA ALA A 149 5.38 2.77 8.14
C ALA A 149 4.68 1.55 7.53
N ILE A 150 3.70 0.97 8.24
CA ILE A 150 2.88 -0.15 7.74
C ILE A 150 2.11 0.26 6.49
N GLY A 151 1.44 1.41 6.50
CA GLY A 151 0.73 1.91 5.32
C GLY A 151 1.65 2.05 4.11
N GLY A 152 2.83 2.64 4.30
CA GLY A 152 3.85 2.76 3.26
C GLY A 152 4.37 1.41 2.74
N PHE A 153 4.64 0.46 3.63
CA PHE A 153 5.09 -0.89 3.30
C PHE A 153 4.02 -1.68 2.53
N VAL A 154 2.78 -1.60 2.99
CA VAL A 154 1.62 -2.24 2.35
C VAL A 154 1.39 -1.65 0.97
N ALA A 155 1.47 -0.31 0.82
CA ALA A 155 1.36 0.35 -0.48
C ALA A 155 2.43 -0.17 -1.45
N PHE A 156 3.69 -0.23 -1.01
CA PHE A 156 4.80 -0.73 -1.83
C PHE A 156 4.54 -2.15 -2.34
N GLY A 157 4.24 -3.08 -1.43
CA GLY A 157 4.01 -4.48 -1.76
C GLY A 157 2.79 -4.67 -2.66
N THR A 158 1.73 -3.92 -2.40
CA THR A 158 0.49 -3.98 -3.18
C THR A 158 0.69 -3.43 -4.58
N THR A 159 1.43 -2.34 -4.75
CA THR A 159 1.76 -1.82 -6.08
C THR A 159 2.54 -2.84 -6.88
N LYS A 160 3.57 -3.47 -6.32
CA LYS A 160 4.34 -4.50 -7.04
C LYS A 160 3.44 -5.64 -7.48
N LYS A 161 2.63 -6.18 -6.57
CA LYS A 161 1.72 -7.29 -6.87
C LYS A 161 0.60 -6.93 -7.85
N ALA A 162 0.12 -5.70 -7.83
CA ALA A 162 -0.90 -5.21 -8.76
C ALA A 162 -0.34 -4.82 -10.13
N SER A 163 0.97 -4.59 -10.21
CA SER A 163 1.69 -4.26 -11.45
C SER A 163 2.16 -5.50 -12.21
N ASP A 164 2.36 -6.62 -11.51
CA ASP A 164 2.85 -7.87 -12.09
C ASP A 164 1.88 -8.47 -13.10
#